data_AF-A0A957HN21-F1
#
_entry.id   AF-A0A957HN21-F1
#
_cell.length_a   1.000
_cell.length_b   1.000
_cell.length_c   1.000
_cell.angle_alpha   90.00
_cell.angle_beta   90.00
_cell.angle_gamma   90.00
#
_symmetry.space_group_name_H-M   'P 1'
#
loop_
_entity.id
_entity.type
_entity.pdbx_description
1 polymer ?
#
loop_
_entity_poly.entity_id
_entity_poly.type
_entity_poly.pdbx_seq_one_letter_code
_entity_poly.pdbx_strand_id
1 'polypeptide(L)'
;IPEILPTGVTTYEHVVSMPYNEIEGVDDLERAERLVQKCIEIRGVKIKMTDVPVPVPYGSAFEGEVVRKTDMRVEFGGKYSRCFEFLHMADMDAVTDGKIEIVGPDFSDVADKGAIDLGIVVQVAGREMQKDFEPVLERQIHYFVNGASGIQHIGQRDIAWIRISTAAAEKGFDLTHFGKILHARFHADFGAIVDKVQVTIYTEPELFAQWLEKAREAYNFRNQRLADLTDTAVNEFYSCTLCQSFAPDHVC
;
A
#
# COMPACT_ATOMS: atom_id res chain seq x y z
N ILE A 1 2.83 -37.06 17.22
CA ILE A 1 1.46 -37.32 17.72
C ILE A 1 0.72 -38.14 16.66
N PRO A 2 -0.26 -38.99 17.01
CA PRO A 2 -1.00 -39.74 15.98
C PRO A 2 -1.75 -38.79 15.05
N GLU A 3 -1.75 -39.07 13.75
CA GLU A 3 -2.52 -38.27 12.78
C GLU A 3 -4.02 -38.57 12.87
N ILE A 4 -4.85 -37.54 12.74
CA ILE A 4 -6.31 -37.64 12.69
C ILE A 4 -6.77 -36.95 11.42
N LEU A 5 -7.31 -37.73 10.47
CA LEU A 5 -7.86 -37.25 9.21
C LEU A 5 -9.36 -37.59 9.15
N PRO A 6 -10.25 -36.76 9.74
CA PRO A 6 -11.68 -37.00 9.71
C PRO A 6 -12.22 -37.00 8.27
N THR A 7 -12.85 -38.10 7.87
CA THR A 7 -13.59 -38.18 6.61
C THR A 7 -15.07 -37.86 6.86
N GLY A 8 -15.58 -36.78 6.25
CA GLY A 8 -17.00 -36.63 5.95
C GLY A 8 -17.77 -35.47 6.60
N VAL A 9 -17.55 -35.12 7.87
CA VAL A 9 -18.46 -34.19 8.60
C VAL A 9 -17.77 -33.04 9.35
N THR A 10 -16.58 -33.22 9.91
CA THR A 10 -15.81 -32.14 10.57
C THR A 10 -14.60 -31.73 9.73
N THR A 11 -14.62 -30.52 9.17
CA THR A 11 -13.53 -29.95 8.35
C THR A 11 -12.40 -29.33 9.17
N TYR A 12 -12.49 -29.36 10.51
CA TYR A 12 -11.65 -28.54 11.40
C TYR A 12 -10.77 -29.33 12.39
N GLU A 13 -10.85 -30.67 12.40
CA GLU A 13 -10.17 -31.51 13.39
C GLU A 13 -8.99 -32.32 12.82
N HIS A 14 -8.35 -31.80 11.76
CA HIS A 14 -7.16 -32.43 11.20
C HIS A 14 -5.98 -32.25 12.15
N VAL A 15 -5.48 -33.35 12.70
CA VAL A 15 -4.18 -33.37 13.38
C VAL A 15 -3.20 -34.03 12.42
N VAL A 16 -2.32 -33.24 11.81
CA VAL A 16 -1.25 -33.75 10.94
C VAL A 16 0.06 -33.67 11.71
N SER A 17 0.80 -34.78 11.76
CA SER A 17 2.03 -34.86 12.52
C SER A 17 3.20 -34.72 11.56
N MET A 18 3.84 -33.56 11.58
CA MET A 18 5.00 -33.26 10.74
C MET A 18 6.19 -32.86 11.63
N PRO A 19 6.94 -33.83 12.20
CA PRO A 19 8.14 -33.53 12.98
C PRO A 19 9.17 -32.78 12.13
N TYR A 20 9.69 -31.66 12.63
CA TYR A 20 10.54 -30.74 11.86
C TYR A 20 11.80 -31.41 11.26
N ASN A 21 12.39 -32.35 12.01
CA ASN A 21 13.56 -33.13 11.64
C ASN A 21 13.28 -34.20 10.56
N GLU A 22 12.02 -34.51 10.29
CA GLU A 22 11.58 -35.49 9.29
C GLU A 22 11.10 -34.81 8.00
N ILE A 23 11.11 -33.48 7.96
CA ILE A 23 10.78 -32.70 6.76
C ILE A 23 11.97 -32.77 5.80
N GLU A 24 11.71 -33.23 4.58
CA GLU A 24 12.69 -33.19 3.50
C GLU A 24 13.08 -31.74 3.17
N GLY A 25 14.38 -31.45 3.09
CA GLY A 25 14.92 -30.13 2.72
C GLY A 25 16.44 -30.13 2.86
N VAL A 26 17.12 -29.40 1.99
CA VAL A 26 18.59 -29.31 1.95
C VAL A 26 19.13 -28.55 3.17
N ASP A 27 18.38 -27.57 3.66
CA ASP A 27 18.66 -26.79 4.85
C ASP A 27 17.39 -26.56 5.71
N ASP A 28 17.56 -25.90 6.86
CA ASP A 28 16.45 -25.58 7.75
C ASP A 28 15.48 -24.56 7.13
N LEU A 29 15.91 -23.74 6.17
CA LEU A 29 15.07 -22.74 5.54
C LEU A 29 14.06 -23.41 4.58
N GLU A 30 14.53 -24.37 3.78
CA GLU A 30 13.67 -25.17 2.90
C GLU A 30 12.70 -26.07 3.71
N ARG A 31 13.14 -26.62 4.85
CA ARG A 31 12.26 -27.36 5.76
C ARG A 31 11.16 -26.47 6.35
N ALA A 32 11.51 -25.26 6.75
CA ALA A 32 10.55 -24.29 7.27
C ALA A 32 9.53 -23.88 6.18
N GLU A 33 9.97 -23.66 4.94
CA GLU A 33 9.07 -23.35 3.82
C GLU A 33 8.05 -24.48 3.59
N ARG A 34 8.50 -25.74 3.56
CA ARG A 34 7.62 -26.90 3.37
C ARG A 34 6.66 -27.11 4.53
N LEU A 35 7.09 -26.85 5.77
CA LEU A 35 6.21 -26.86 6.95
C LEU A 35 5.10 -25.82 6.80
N VAL A 36 5.46 -24.58 6.45
CA VAL A 36 4.51 -23.48 6.27
C VAL A 36 3.50 -23.81 5.17
N GLN A 37 3.96 -24.34 4.03
CA GLN A 37 3.07 -24.79 2.94
C GLN A 37 2.07 -25.85 3.41
N LYS A 38 2.53 -26.84 4.18
CA LYS A 38 1.64 -27.88 4.71
C LYS A 38 0.61 -27.32 5.69
N CYS A 39 1.00 -26.40 6.57
CA CYS A 39 0.09 -25.71 7.48
C CYS A 39 -0.99 -24.90 6.72
N ILE A 40 -0.61 -24.22 5.64
CA ILE A 40 -1.52 -23.47 4.77
C ILE A 40 -2.53 -24.41 4.11
N GLU A 41 -2.05 -25.53 3.56
CA GLU A 41 -2.87 -26.56 2.91
C GLU A 41 -3.91 -27.15 3.88
N ILE A 42 -3.47 -27.61 5.06
CA ILE A 42 -4.33 -28.25 6.05
C ILE A 42 -5.39 -27.27 6.57
N ARG A 43 -5.00 -26.01 6.81
CA ARG A 43 -5.94 -25.00 7.29
C ARG A 43 -6.89 -24.51 6.18
N GLY A 44 -6.64 -24.88 4.92
CA GLY A 44 -7.41 -24.43 3.77
C GLY A 44 -7.24 -22.94 3.49
N VAL A 45 -6.14 -22.34 3.93
CA VAL A 45 -5.88 -20.92 3.75
C VAL A 45 -5.44 -20.70 2.30
N LYS A 46 -6.25 -19.99 1.52
CA LYS A 46 -5.84 -19.56 0.18
C LYS A 46 -5.12 -18.23 0.30
N ILE A 47 -3.79 -18.26 0.28
CA ILE A 47 -2.99 -17.04 0.28
C ILE A 47 -2.95 -16.48 -1.15
N LYS A 48 -3.53 -15.30 -1.36
CA LYS A 48 -3.20 -14.48 -2.53
C LYS A 48 -1.93 -13.70 -2.20
N MET A 49 -0.76 -14.23 -2.54
CA MET A 49 0.47 -13.47 -2.44
C MET A 49 0.52 -12.47 -3.59
N THR A 50 0.51 -11.18 -3.25
CA THR A 50 0.89 -10.14 -4.20
C THR A 50 2.40 -9.99 -4.10
N ASP A 51 3.12 -10.35 -5.15
CA ASP A 51 4.56 -10.10 -5.20
C ASP A 51 4.78 -8.60 -5.44
N VAL A 52 5.38 -7.93 -4.46
CA VAL A 52 5.67 -6.49 -4.51
C VAL A 52 7.18 -6.34 -4.64
N PRO A 53 7.70 -5.79 -5.76
CA PRO A 53 9.13 -5.83 -6.06
C PRO A 53 9.90 -4.74 -5.29
N VAL A 54 10.07 -4.96 -3.98
CA VAL A 54 10.79 -4.08 -3.05
C VAL A 54 11.89 -4.85 -2.30
N PRO A 55 12.98 -4.17 -1.89
CA PRO A 55 14.12 -4.81 -1.24
C PRO A 55 13.93 -5.01 0.28
N VAL A 56 12.76 -4.66 0.80
CA VAL A 56 12.39 -4.78 2.21
C VAL A 56 11.22 -5.76 2.35
N PRO A 57 11.07 -6.43 3.51
CA PRO A 57 9.87 -7.20 3.79
C PRO A 57 8.61 -6.35 3.59
N TYR A 58 7.61 -6.94 2.93
CA TYR A 58 6.36 -6.27 2.61
C TYR A 58 5.16 -7.10 3.09
N GLY A 59 4.20 -6.46 3.74
CA GLY A 59 2.96 -7.07 4.21
C GLY A 59 2.30 -6.27 5.32
N SER A 60 1.05 -6.61 5.63
CA SER A 60 0.24 -5.92 6.64
C SER A 60 0.81 -5.97 8.06
N ALA A 61 1.73 -6.89 8.34
CA ALA A 61 2.41 -6.98 9.63
C ALA A 61 3.32 -5.78 9.93
N PHE A 62 3.75 -5.04 8.90
CA PHE A 62 4.59 -3.86 9.03
C PHE A 62 3.77 -2.56 9.07
N GLU A 63 2.47 -2.64 8.81
CA GLU A 63 1.58 -1.48 8.90
C GLU A 63 1.55 -0.96 10.34
N GLY A 64 1.87 0.33 10.51
CA GLY A 64 1.93 0.97 11.82
C GLY A 64 3.32 0.99 12.46
N GLU A 65 4.36 0.51 11.78
CA GLU A 65 5.74 0.78 12.18
C GLU A 65 5.98 2.30 12.29
N VAL A 66 6.64 2.71 13.38
CA VAL A 66 6.93 4.12 13.65
C VAL A 66 8.43 4.36 13.47
N VAL A 67 8.79 5.16 12.47
CA VAL A 67 10.18 5.57 12.23
C VAL A 67 10.49 6.78 13.12
N ARG A 68 11.24 6.53 14.20
CA ARG A 68 11.72 7.58 15.11
C ARG A 68 12.87 8.34 14.47
N LYS A 69 13.07 9.60 14.90
CA LYS A 69 14.14 10.48 14.39
C LYS A 69 15.54 9.87 14.53
N THR A 70 15.76 9.01 15.52
CA THR A 70 17.03 8.29 15.73
C THR A 70 17.38 7.36 14.58
N ASP A 71 16.35 6.73 13.99
CA ASP A 71 16.45 5.64 13.02
C ASP A 71 16.01 6.07 11.62
N MET A 72 15.79 7.38 11.42
CA MET A 72 15.30 7.99 10.19
C MET A 72 16.46 8.34 9.26
N ARG A 73 16.37 7.94 7.98
CA ARG A 73 17.30 8.37 6.94
C ARG A 73 16.90 9.72 6.33
N VAL A 74 15.61 9.88 6.03
CA VAL A 74 15.04 11.07 5.38
C VAL A 74 13.55 11.19 5.75
N GLU A 75 13.04 12.41 5.80
CA GLU A 75 11.61 12.71 5.91
C GLU A 75 11.09 13.58 4.75
N PHE A 76 9.85 13.32 4.35
CA PHE A 76 9.13 14.08 3.33
C PHE A 76 7.83 14.60 3.91
N GLY A 77 7.59 15.91 3.84
CA GLY A 77 6.48 16.55 4.55
C GLY A 77 6.82 16.88 6.01
N GLY A 78 5.77 17.08 6.81
CA GLY A 78 5.93 17.50 8.19
C GLY A 78 6.34 18.96 8.33
N LYS A 79 7.37 19.26 9.13
CA LYS A 79 7.76 20.64 9.48
C LYS A 79 8.75 21.27 8.51
N TYR A 80 9.61 20.46 7.88
CA TYR A 80 10.81 20.94 7.17
C TYR A 80 10.75 20.77 5.65
N SER A 81 9.73 20.07 5.14
CA SER A 81 9.44 19.91 3.72
C SER A 81 7.93 19.76 3.52
N ARG A 82 7.49 19.68 2.27
CA ARG A 82 6.11 19.40 1.88
C ARG A 82 6.03 18.05 1.19
N CYS A 83 4.95 17.33 1.45
CA CYS A 83 4.67 16.09 0.75
C CYS A 83 3.19 16.05 0.37
N PHE A 84 2.92 15.65 -0.87
CA PHE A 84 1.56 15.42 -1.33
C PHE A 84 1.44 14.13 -2.11
N GLU A 85 0.26 13.51 -2.02
CA GLU A 85 -0.11 12.34 -2.81
C GLU A 85 -1.38 12.66 -3.60
N PHE A 86 -1.32 12.52 -4.91
CA PHE A 86 -2.42 12.88 -5.80
C PHE A 86 -2.69 11.76 -6.79
N LEU A 87 -3.84 11.11 -6.63
CA LEU A 87 -4.34 10.13 -7.58
C LEU A 87 -5.43 10.76 -8.44
N HIS A 88 -5.31 10.62 -9.75
CA HIS A 88 -6.35 11.07 -10.67
C HIS A 88 -6.51 10.12 -11.85
N MET A 89 -7.74 10.08 -12.37
CA MET A 89 -8.05 9.37 -13.59
C MET A 89 -7.44 10.09 -14.79
N ALA A 90 -6.94 9.32 -15.74
CA ALA A 90 -6.50 9.80 -17.04
C ALA A 90 -7.05 8.89 -18.15
N ASP A 91 -7.00 9.37 -19.39
CA ASP A 91 -7.42 8.60 -20.55
C ASP A 91 -6.51 7.37 -20.74
N MET A 92 -7.09 6.28 -21.24
CA MET A 92 -6.36 5.01 -21.45
C MET A 92 -5.10 5.15 -22.31
N ASP A 93 -5.10 6.09 -23.26
CA ASP A 93 -3.96 6.34 -24.16
C ASP A 93 -2.90 7.25 -23.53
N ALA A 94 -3.24 7.98 -22.47
CA ALA A 94 -2.33 8.86 -21.75
C ALA A 94 -1.53 8.13 -20.65
N VAL A 95 -1.95 6.91 -20.26
CA VAL A 95 -1.32 6.11 -19.20
C VAL A 95 -0.52 4.95 -19.80
N THR A 96 0.77 4.89 -19.47
CA THR A 96 1.61 3.72 -19.74
C THR A 96 1.68 2.86 -18.49
N ASP A 97 1.06 1.68 -18.52
CA ASP A 97 1.03 0.79 -17.34
C ASP A 97 2.44 0.39 -16.90
N GLY A 98 2.67 0.42 -15.58
CA GLY A 98 3.95 0.08 -14.97
C GLY A 98 5.03 1.14 -15.14
N LYS A 99 4.75 2.27 -15.81
CA LYS A 99 5.72 3.35 -15.94
C LYS A 99 5.89 4.05 -14.58
N ILE A 100 7.14 4.07 -14.12
CA ILE A 100 7.56 4.79 -12.91
C ILE A 100 8.62 5.80 -13.31
N GLU A 101 8.43 7.06 -12.96
CA GLU A 101 9.33 8.15 -13.32
C GLU A 101 9.68 8.98 -12.08
N ILE A 102 10.96 9.34 -11.92
CA ILE A 102 11.43 10.25 -10.88
C ILE A 102 11.89 11.52 -11.58
N VAL A 103 11.29 12.64 -11.20
CA VAL A 103 11.59 13.96 -11.76
C VAL A 103 12.16 14.85 -10.66
N GLY A 104 13.47 15.02 -10.70
CA GLY A 104 14.26 15.76 -9.71
C GLY A 104 15.31 14.90 -9.02
N PRO A 105 16.02 15.46 -8.03
CA PRO A 105 17.03 14.74 -7.28
C PRO A 105 16.41 13.64 -6.40
N ASP A 106 17.14 12.56 -6.18
CA ASP A 106 16.76 11.60 -5.15
C ASP A 106 17.17 12.12 -3.75
N PHE A 107 17.01 11.29 -2.72
CA PHE A 107 17.45 11.64 -1.37
C PHE A 107 18.88 11.21 -1.05
N SER A 108 19.64 10.68 -2.02
CA SER A 108 21.00 10.18 -1.80
C SER A 108 21.92 11.30 -1.32
N ASP A 109 21.75 12.50 -1.89
CA ASP A 109 22.52 13.71 -1.53
C ASP A 109 21.93 14.49 -0.33
N VAL A 110 20.77 14.08 0.18
CA VAL A 110 20.16 14.69 1.36
C VAL A 110 20.92 14.19 2.60
N ALA A 111 21.36 15.12 3.44
CA ALA A 111 22.04 14.82 4.69
C ALA A 111 21.26 13.81 5.55
N ASP A 112 21.97 13.02 6.36
CA ASP A 112 21.32 12.08 7.28
C ASP A 112 20.29 12.81 8.16
N LYS A 113 19.10 12.23 8.28
CA LYS A 113 17.94 12.81 8.99
C LYS A 113 17.47 14.15 8.41
N GLY A 114 17.81 14.42 7.15
CA GLY A 114 17.36 15.58 6.41
C GLY A 114 15.92 15.45 5.92
N ALA A 115 15.47 16.50 5.24
CA ALA A 115 14.14 16.60 4.67
C ALA A 115 14.21 17.11 3.22
N ILE A 116 13.31 16.61 2.38
CA ILE A 116 13.15 17.02 0.97
C ILE A 116 11.66 16.97 0.61
N ASP A 117 11.24 17.79 -0.35
CA ASP A 117 9.86 17.79 -0.85
C ASP A 117 9.58 16.52 -1.69
N LEU A 118 8.35 16.02 -1.63
CA LEU A 118 7.94 14.81 -2.36
C LEU A 118 6.50 14.90 -2.87
N GLY A 119 6.32 14.88 -4.19
CA GLY A 119 5.01 14.76 -4.83
C GLY A 119 4.84 13.37 -5.42
N ILE A 120 3.86 12.60 -4.96
CA ILE A 120 3.51 11.30 -5.53
C ILE A 120 2.28 11.52 -6.41
N VAL A 121 2.45 11.49 -7.73
CA VAL A 121 1.34 11.60 -8.69
C VAL A 121 1.06 10.23 -9.28
N VAL A 122 -0.16 9.73 -9.05
CA VAL A 122 -0.63 8.44 -9.54
C VAL A 122 -1.69 8.67 -10.61
N GLN A 123 -1.41 8.25 -11.83
CA GLN A 123 -2.36 8.28 -12.93
C GLN A 123 -2.92 6.87 -13.10
N VAL A 124 -4.24 6.76 -13.02
CA VAL A 124 -4.95 5.49 -13.22
C VAL A 124 -5.87 5.57 -14.42
N ALA A 125 -6.00 4.48 -15.14
CA ALA A 125 -6.99 4.33 -16.20
C ALA A 125 -7.63 2.95 -16.11
N GLY A 126 -8.91 2.87 -16.45
CA GLY A 126 -9.64 1.61 -16.52
C GLY A 126 -11.04 1.79 -17.08
N ARG A 127 -11.62 0.72 -17.63
CA ARG A 127 -12.94 0.78 -18.29
C ARG A 127 -14.07 1.11 -17.31
N GLU A 128 -13.98 0.54 -16.11
CA GLU A 128 -14.93 0.75 -15.02
C GLU A 128 -14.46 1.86 -14.06
N MET A 129 -13.33 2.53 -14.35
CA MET A 129 -12.81 3.60 -13.52
C MET A 129 -13.66 4.86 -13.65
N GLN A 130 -13.94 5.51 -12.53
CA GLN A 130 -14.73 6.74 -12.45
C GLN A 130 -14.03 7.75 -11.55
N LYS A 131 -14.24 9.04 -11.80
CA LYS A 131 -13.68 10.13 -10.97
C LYS A 131 -14.07 10.00 -9.49
N ASP A 132 -15.20 9.36 -9.22
CA ASP A 132 -15.73 9.14 -7.87
C ASP A 132 -14.92 8.14 -7.06
N PHE A 133 -14.16 7.27 -7.74
CA PHE A 133 -13.24 6.33 -7.09
C PHE A 133 -11.88 6.95 -6.78
N GLU A 134 -11.53 8.12 -7.33
CA GLU A 134 -10.24 8.75 -7.08
C GLU A 134 -9.95 8.94 -5.58
N PRO A 135 -10.85 9.48 -4.74
CA PRO A 135 -10.57 9.66 -3.31
C PRO A 135 -10.47 8.32 -2.56
N VAL A 136 -11.19 7.29 -3.01
CA VAL A 136 -11.17 5.96 -2.41
C VAL A 136 -9.82 5.29 -2.66
N LEU A 137 -9.34 5.35 -3.90
CA LEU A 137 -8.04 4.82 -4.30
C LEU A 137 -6.88 5.62 -3.70
N GLU A 138 -6.98 6.96 -3.68
CA GLU A 138 -5.95 7.84 -3.09
C GLU A 138 -5.71 7.50 -1.61
N ARG A 139 -6.78 7.17 -0.86
CA ARG A 139 -6.66 6.76 0.55
C ARG A 139 -5.89 5.43 0.73
N GLN A 140 -5.82 4.59 -0.29
CA GLN A 140 -5.09 3.32 -0.20
C GLN A 140 -3.57 3.49 -0.26
N ILE A 141 -3.08 4.61 -0.79
CA ILE A 141 -1.64 4.93 -0.84
C ILE A 141 -1.05 4.83 0.57
N HIS A 142 -1.77 5.33 1.58
CA HIS A 142 -1.37 5.19 2.99
C HIS A 142 -1.09 3.74 3.40
N TYR A 143 -2.02 2.83 3.15
CA TYR A 143 -1.87 1.43 3.56
C TYR A 143 -0.80 0.73 2.73
N PHE A 144 -0.77 0.98 1.42
CA PHE A 144 0.19 0.36 0.52
C PHE A 144 1.62 0.75 0.88
N VAL A 145 1.88 2.02 1.14
CA VAL A 145 3.22 2.49 1.51
C VAL A 145 3.64 1.99 2.90
N ASN A 146 2.72 1.96 3.88
CA ASN A 146 2.99 1.41 5.22
C ASN A 146 3.18 -0.12 5.23
N GLY A 147 2.80 -0.83 4.16
CA GLY A 147 3.06 -2.27 4.04
C GLY A 147 4.55 -2.60 3.92
N ALA A 148 5.41 -1.64 3.57
CA ALA A 148 6.85 -1.83 3.47
C ALA A 148 7.55 -1.60 4.82
N SER A 149 8.31 -2.60 5.30
CA SER A 149 9.06 -2.50 6.55
C SER A 149 10.06 -1.34 6.53
N GLY A 150 10.10 -0.58 7.63
CA GLY A 150 10.97 0.56 7.80
C GLY A 150 10.50 1.82 7.07
N ILE A 151 9.26 1.84 6.58
CA ILE A 151 8.60 3.00 5.97
C ILE A 151 7.42 3.39 6.84
N GLN A 152 7.27 4.69 7.11
CA GLN A 152 6.12 5.23 7.83
C GLN A 152 5.45 6.29 6.96
N HIS A 153 4.16 6.12 6.69
CA HIS A 153 3.33 7.10 6.00
C HIS A 153 2.16 7.54 6.90
N ILE A 154 1.99 8.84 7.10
CA ILE A 154 0.88 9.43 7.86
C ILE A 154 0.29 10.59 7.07
N GLY A 155 -0.98 10.91 7.32
CA GLY A 155 -1.66 12.00 6.63
C GLY A 155 -2.27 11.51 5.33
N GLN A 156 -2.72 12.48 4.54
CA GLN A 156 -3.38 12.27 3.26
C GLN A 156 -3.23 13.52 2.41
N ARG A 157 -3.44 13.41 1.09
CA ARG A 157 -3.48 14.58 0.18
C ARG A 157 -2.21 15.44 0.30
N ASP A 158 -2.32 16.75 0.50
CA ASP A 158 -1.20 17.70 0.59
C ASP A 158 -0.58 17.88 1.98
N ILE A 159 -1.00 17.05 2.94
CA ILE A 159 -0.44 16.98 4.29
C ILE A 159 0.14 15.60 4.59
N ALA A 160 0.44 14.83 3.55
CA ALA A 160 1.13 13.56 3.68
C ALA A 160 2.50 13.77 4.38
N TRP A 161 2.93 12.78 5.13
CA TRP A 161 4.19 12.78 5.86
C TRP A 161 4.79 11.39 5.82
N ILE A 162 5.92 11.26 5.14
CA ILE A 162 6.60 9.99 4.90
C ILE A 162 7.97 10.00 5.54
N ARG A 163 8.35 8.90 6.16
CA ARG A 163 9.71 8.65 6.66
C ARG A 163 10.24 7.34 6.14
N ILE A 164 11.51 7.37 5.75
CA ILE A 164 12.28 6.17 5.40
C ILE A 164 13.30 5.95 6.52
N SER A 165 13.34 4.75 7.07
CA SER A 165 14.35 4.37 8.07
C SER A 165 15.72 4.15 7.43
N THR A 166 16.78 4.32 8.23
CA THR A 166 18.15 4.00 7.81
C THR A 166 18.28 2.54 7.37
N ALA A 167 17.63 1.61 8.09
CA ALA A 167 17.67 0.18 7.74
C ALA A 167 16.99 -0.14 6.39
N ALA A 168 15.89 0.54 6.05
CA ALA A 168 15.25 0.37 4.74
C ALA A 168 16.13 0.92 3.61
N ALA A 169 16.71 2.12 3.81
CA ALA A 169 17.61 2.73 2.83
C ALA A 169 18.88 1.89 2.60
N GLU A 170 19.48 1.33 3.65
CA GLU A 170 20.64 0.42 3.56
C GLU A 170 20.34 -0.87 2.80
N LYS A 171 19.10 -1.37 2.87
CA LYS A 171 18.63 -2.50 2.06
C LYS A 171 18.39 -2.13 0.60
N GLY A 172 18.50 -0.85 0.23
CA GLY A 172 18.32 -0.36 -1.14
C GLY A 172 16.93 0.18 -1.44
N PHE A 173 16.10 0.45 -0.41
CA PHE A 173 14.83 1.14 -0.63
C PHE A 173 15.09 2.58 -1.08
N ASP A 174 14.48 2.97 -2.19
CA ASP A 174 14.60 4.28 -2.85
C ASP A 174 13.22 4.80 -3.30
N LEU A 175 13.18 5.97 -3.94
CA LEU A 175 11.93 6.56 -4.40
C LEU A 175 11.18 5.69 -5.43
N THR A 176 11.87 4.94 -6.30
CA THR A 176 11.23 4.09 -7.32
C THR A 176 10.31 3.04 -6.69
N HIS A 177 10.63 2.62 -5.47
CA HIS A 177 9.89 1.59 -4.76
C HIS A 177 8.49 2.04 -4.34
N PHE A 178 8.26 3.34 -4.12
CA PHE A 178 6.89 3.85 -3.94
C PHE A 178 6.04 3.55 -5.19
N GLY A 179 6.56 3.83 -6.39
CA GLY A 179 5.87 3.53 -7.64
C GLY A 179 5.60 2.03 -7.83
N LYS A 180 6.58 1.19 -7.49
CA LYS A 180 6.46 -0.27 -7.59
C LYS A 180 5.39 -0.84 -6.65
N ILE A 181 5.37 -0.36 -5.41
CA ILE A 181 4.34 -0.72 -4.42
C ILE A 181 2.96 -0.34 -4.94
N LEU A 182 2.79 0.91 -5.39
CA LEU A 182 1.49 1.41 -5.83
C LEU A 182 0.99 0.67 -7.06
N HIS A 183 1.84 0.45 -8.08
CA HIS A 183 1.47 -0.35 -9.26
C HIS A 183 1.01 -1.76 -8.88
N ALA A 184 1.82 -2.49 -8.10
CA ALA A 184 1.49 -3.87 -7.72
C ALA A 184 0.20 -3.96 -6.90
N ARG A 185 0.00 -3.05 -5.94
CA ARG A 185 -1.15 -3.09 -5.02
C ARG A 185 -2.44 -2.59 -5.65
N PHE A 186 -2.41 -1.56 -6.49
CA PHE A 186 -3.60 -1.13 -7.22
C PHE A 186 -4.12 -2.23 -8.15
N HIS A 187 -3.23 -2.94 -8.86
CA HIS A 187 -3.62 -4.08 -9.69
C HIS A 187 -4.16 -5.26 -8.86
N ALA A 188 -3.51 -5.57 -7.74
CA ALA A 188 -3.91 -6.70 -6.90
C ALA A 188 -5.29 -6.51 -6.23
N ASP A 189 -5.53 -5.32 -5.68
CA ASP A 189 -6.72 -5.05 -4.88
C ASP A 189 -7.87 -4.46 -5.71
N PHE A 190 -7.55 -3.72 -6.79
CA PHE A 190 -8.50 -2.96 -7.59
C PHE A 190 -8.46 -3.27 -9.09
N GLY A 191 -7.86 -4.38 -9.51
CA GLY A 191 -7.72 -4.78 -10.93
C GLY A 191 -9.03 -5.00 -11.68
N ALA A 192 -10.20 -4.99 -11.01
CA ALA A 192 -11.50 -4.97 -11.67
C ALA A 192 -11.90 -3.57 -12.18
N ILE A 193 -11.29 -2.52 -11.62
CA ILE A 193 -11.62 -1.11 -11.88
C ILE A 193 -10.42 -0.41 -12.54
N VAL A 194 -9.21 -0.75 -12.13
CA VAL A 194 -7.95 -0.15 -12.57
C VAL A 194 -7.24 -1.10 -13.53
N ASP A 195 -7.15 -0.71 -14.79
CA ASP A 195 -6.48 -1.49 -15.86
C ASP A 195 -5.03 -1.05 -16.07
N LYS A 196 -4.70 0.22 -15.80
CA LYS A 196 -3.35 0.79 -15.97
C LYS A 196 -3.01 1.73 -14.82
N VAL A 197 -1.76 1.67 -14.37
CA VAL A 197 -1.21 2.57 -13.35
C VAL A 197 0.14 3.11 -13.81
N GLN A 198 0.29 4.42 -13.77
CA GLN A 198 1.55 5.13 -13.95
C GLN A 198 1.82 5.98 -12.72
N VAL A 199 3.04 5.98 -12.23
CA VAL A 199 3.45 6.77 -11.06
C VAL A 199 4.58 7.70 -11.43
N THR A 200 4.44 8.98 -11.10
CA THR A 200 5.51 9.97 -11.23
C THR A 200 5.79 10.60 -9.89
N ILE A 201 7.06 10.61 -9.51
CA ILE A 201 7.55 11.16 -8.26
C ILE A 201 8.27 12.46 -8.55
N TYR A 202 7.81 13.55 -7.95
CA TYR A 202 8.36 14.89 -8.12
C TYR A 202 9.13 15.32 -6.88
N THR A 203 10.41 15.57 -7.05
CA THR A 203 11.29 16.22 -6.07
C THR A 203 11.92 17.50 -6.64
N GLU A 204 11.75 17.75 -7.94
CA GLU A 204 12.11 19.01 -8.59
C GLU A 204 11.17 20.14 -8.11
N PRO A 205 11.69 21.25 -7.56
CA PRO A 205 10.88 22.28 -6.92
C PRO A 205 9.78 22.92 -7.78
N GLU A 206 10.05 23.24 -9.06
CA GLU A 206 9.08 23.93 -9.92
C GLU A 206 7.90 23.02 -10.28
N LEU A 207 8.19 21.80 -10.72
CA LEU A 207 7.19 20.79 -11.07
C LEU A 207 6.44 20.31 -9.83
N PHE A 208 7.12 20.17 -8.70
CA PHE A 208 6.48 19.89 -7.41
C PHE A 208 5.41 20.94 -7.09
N ALA A 209 5.75 22.23 -7.17
CA ALA A 209 4.83 23.32 -6.88
C ALA A 209 3.63 23.33 -7.85
N GLN A 210 3.88 23.13 -9.15
CA GLN A 210 2.84 23.07 -10.17
C GLN A 210 1.84 21.93 -9.93
N TRP A 211 2.34 20.73 -9.60
CA TRP A 211 1.48 19.59 -9.32
C TRP A 211 0.75 19.71 -8.00
N LEU A 212 1.36 20.31 -6.98
CA LEU A 212 0.71 20.60 -5.71
C LEU A 212 -0.50 21.54 -5.89
N GLU A 213 -0.38 22.54 -6.77
CA GLU A 213 -1.49 23.45 -7.07
C GLU A 213 -2.65 22.70 -7.76
N LYS A 214 -2.35 21.90 -8.79
CA LYS A 214 -3.35 21.05 -9.47
C LYS A 214 -4.03 20.08 -8.50
N ALA A 215 -3.26 19.46 -7.61
CA ALA A 215 -3.78 18.56 -6.58
C ALA A 215 -4.76 19.29 -5.65
N ARG A 216 -4.41 20.50 -5.19
CA ARG A 216 -5.26 21.33 -4.32
C ARG A 216 -6.56 21.77 -5.00
N GLU A 217 -6.51 22.12 -6.28
CA GLU A 217 -7.72 22.41 -7.06
C GLU A 217 -8.66 21.19 -7.11
N ALA A 218 -8.12 20.00 -7.39
CA ALA A 218 -8.88 18.76 -7.40
C ALA A 218 -9.45 18.44 -6.00
N TYR A 219 -8.68 18.63 -4.92
CA TYR A 219 -9.17 18.42 -3.56
C TYR A 219 -10.29 19.38 -3.20
N ASN A 220 -10.19 20.66 -3.59
CA ASN A 220 -11.24 21.64 -3.37
C ASN A 220 -12.53 21.26 -4.11
N PHE A 221 -12.43 20.85 -5.37
CA PHE A 221 -13.58 20.35 -6.12
C PHE A 221 -14.22 19.12 -5.46
N ARG A 222 -13.41 18.14 -5.04
CA ARG A 222 -13.89 16.93 -4.32
C ARG A 222 -14.57 17.29 -3.00
N ASN A 223 -14.02 18.25 -2.25
CA ASN A 223 -14.60 18.72 -0.98
C ASN A 223 -15.94 19.44 -1.19
N GLN A 224 -16.05 20.27 -2.22
CA GLN A 224 -17.31 20.96 -2.55
C GLN A 224 -18.41 19.96 -2.89
N ARG A 225 -18.09 18.94 -3.70
CA ARG A 225 -19.07 17.89 -4.04
C ARG A 225 -19.56 17.10 -2.81
N LEU A 226 -18.67 16.86 -1.85
CA LEU A 226 -19.04 16.23 -0.57
C LEU A 226 -19.92 17.14 0.28
N ALA A 227 -19.76 18.47 0.21
CA ALA A 227 -20.57 19.41 0.96
C ALA A 227 -22.05 19.41 0.52
N ASP A 228 -22.31 19.07 -0.75
CA ASP A 228 -23.66 18.97 -1.31
C ASP A 228 -24.35 17.62 -1.02
N LEU A 229 -23.62 16.64 -0.48
CA LEU A 229 -24.11 15.30 -0.11
C LEU A 229 -24.65 15.32 1.33
N THR A 230 -25.93 15.70 1.50
CA THR A 230 -26.65 15.62 2.78
C THR A 230 -27.51 14.36 2.88
N ASP A 231 -27.86 13.94 4.10
CA ASP A 231 -28.76 12.79 4.33
C ASP A 231 -30.10 12.91 3.59
N THR A 232 -30.57 14.13 3.36
CA THR A 232 -31.81 14.42 2.62
C THR A 232 -31.63 14.45 1.10
N ALA A 233 -30.40 14.49 0.60
CA ALA A 233 -30.07 14.53 -0.82
C ALA A 233 -29.83 13.13 -1.41
N VAL A 234 -29.82 12.08 -0.58
CA VAL A 234 -29.58 10.70 -0.99
C VAL A 234 -30.80 9.81 -0.74
N ASN A 235 -30.95 8.79 -1.57
CA ASN A 235 -32.02 7.78 -1.42
C ASN A 235 -31.49 6.43 -0.91
N GLU A 236 -30.19 6.31 -0.70
CA GLU A 236 -29.52 5.06 -0.38
C GLU A 236 -28.39 5.32 0.63
N PHE A 237 -28.33 4.46 1.67
CA PHE A 237 -27.27 4.42 2.66
C PHE A 237 -26.48 3.12 2.51
N TYR A 238 -25.19 3.17 2.83
CA TYR A 238 -24.31 2.00 2.80
C TYR A 238 -24.08 1.49 4.22
N SER A 239 -24.08 0.17 4.39
CA SER A 239 -23.65 -0.47 5.63
C SER A 239 -22.24 -1.02 5.50
N CYS A 240 -21.45 -0.92 6.55
CA CYS A 240 -20.11 -1.50 6.64
C CYS A 240 -20.06 -2.51 7.79
N THR A 241 -19.77 -3.76 7.46
CA THR A 241 -19.63 -4.88 8.40
C THR A 241 -18.18 -5.31 8.62
N LEU A 242 -17.20 -4.52 8.15
CA LEU A 242 -15.79 -4.89 8.18
C LEU A 242 -15.29 -5.21 9.60
N CYS A 243 -15.79 -4.49 10.61
CA CYS A 243 -15.44 -4.73 12.02
C CYS A 243 -16.13 -5.95 12.65
N GLN A 244 -17.06 -6.63 11.96
CA GLN A 244 -17.71 -7.85 12.48
C GLN A 244 -16.72 -9.01 12.67
N SER A 245 -15.51 -8.91 12.12
CA SER A 245 -14.42 -9.84 12.40
C SER A 245 -14.04 -9.90 13.89
N PHE A 246 -14.29 -8.84 14.66
CA PHE A 246 -14.02 -8.80 16.12
C PHE A 246 -15.18 -8.24 16.96
N ALA A 247 -16.16 -7.57 16.34
CA ALA A 247 -17.37 -7.06 16.98
C ALA A 247 -18.61 -7.59 16.22
N PRO A 248 -19.06 -8.83 16.51
CA PRO A 248 -19.98 -9.59 15.64
C PRO A 248 -21.31 -8.88 15.33
N ASP A 249 -21.83 -8.09 16.28
CA ASP A 249 -23.12 -7.41 16.15
C ASP A 249 -23.01 -5.97 15.64
N HIS A 250 -21.79 -5.48 15.34
CA HIS A 250 -21.60 -4.10 14.90
C HIS A 250 -21.83 -3.92 13.39
N VAL A 251 -22.55 -2.86 13.03
CA VAL A 251 -22.73 -2.39 11.65
C VAL A 251 -22.63 -0.87 11.67
N CYS A 252 -21.73 -0.32 10.85
CA CYS A 252 -21.66 1.11 10.57
C CYS A 252 -22.61 1.49 9.43
#